data_AF-A0A848DEJ4-F1
#
_entry.id   AF-A0A848DEJ4-F1
#
_cell.length_a   1.000
_cell.length_b   1.000
_cell.length_c   1.000
_cell.angle_alpha   90.00
_cell.angle_beta   90.00
_cell.angle_gamma   90.00
#
_symmetry.space_group_name_H-M   'P 1'
#
loop_
_entity.id
_entity.type
_entity.pdbx_description
1 polymer ?
#
loop_
_entity_poly.entity_id
_entity_poly.type
_entity_poly.pdbx_seq_one_letter_code
_entity_poly.pdbx_strand_id
1 'polypeptide(L)'
;MHRAWGHVGEPGRHVAGVQTGPFVDLQGGQRIDHHAAAAVGGAAIRQNQDVTKKKSSAGQRRAAKVKARQRRAGERRAGAGATARREVVTVAGLDEFEGLPEDLVEVPADLPADLTGGLDELAEIQLALAETRAERELGYHLDEDDVVGFSGAQRAAWIGAVERHLAVLTAEGPEARDEAADFVELVEGRLVAAVRRTLADSSPEAARSELDLIAGADGGDSEDETAPGVSIAFAILLSWLADQERRPLPDGAADRVRGWIQDTLGAGPAAAAGTVIGVLGTDEQRRAAIGRPADELGEDFLPTLLWITAGLVAVYGHGDIGWLPSAEETRRR
;
A
#
# COMPACT_ATOMS: atom_id res chain seq x y z
N MET A 1 -52.91 30.80 -0.49
CA MET A 1 -52.96 29.85 -1.61
C MET A 1 -52.24 28.57 -1.18
N HIS A 2 -53.01 27.56 -0.79
CA HIS A 2 -52.53 26.25 -0.36
C HIS A 2 -52.40 25.30 -1.58
N ARG A 3 -51.29 24.57 -1.69
CA ARG A 3 -51.17 23.31 -2.46
C ARG A 3 -50.31 22.37 -1.59
N ALA A 4 -50.91 21.42 -0.87
CA ALA A 4 -51.39 20.11 -1.34
C ALA A 4 -50.22 19.17 -1.66
N TRP A 5 -49.83 18.41 -0.63
CA TRP A 5 -48.96 17.23 -0.69
C TRP A 5 -49.76 16.05 -1.23
N GLY A 6 -49.28 15.40 -2.29
CA GLY A 6 -49.83 14.16 -2.84
C GLY A 6 -49.00 12.97 -2.37
N HIS A 7 -49.66 12.03 -1.71
CA HIS A 7 -49.10 10.84 -1.09
C HIS A 7 -49.83 9.63 -1.69
N VAL A 8 -49.18 8.83 -2.54
CA VAL A 8 -49.60 7.49 -3.06
C VAL A 8 -48.36 6.88 -3.74
N GLY A 9 -47.88 5.66 -3.55
CA GLY A 9 -48.26 4.51 -2.73
C GLY A 9 -47.36 3.33 -3.14
N GLU A 10 -46.79 2.59 -2.18
CA GLU A 10 -46.30 1.23 -2.38
C GLU A 10 -47.43 0.25 -2.06
N PRO A 11 -47.54 -0.89 -2.78
CA PRO A 11 -47.17 -2.15 -2.12
C PRO A 11 -46.63 -3.23 -3.09
N GLY A 12 -45.79 -4.14 -2.58
CA GLY A 12 -45.40 -5.32 -3.40
C GLY A 12 -44.41 -6.31 -2.79
N ARG A 13 -44.60 -6.70 -1.53
CA ARG A 13 -43.79 -7.73 -0.85
C ARG A 13 -44.18 -9.12 -1.38
N HIS A 14 -43.27 -9.79 -2.11
CA HIS A 14 -43.36 -11.23 -2.40
C HIS A 14 -42.11 -11.94 -1.87
N VAL A 15 -42.28 -12.68 -0.77
CA VAL A 15 -41.30 -13.63 -0.23
C VAL A 15 -41.69 -15.00 -0.76
N ALA A 16 -40.90 -15.55 -1.68
CA ALA A 16 -41.03 -16.94 -2.13
C ALA A 16 -40.01 -17.79 -1.35
N GLY A 17 -40.52 -18.84 -0.71
CA GLY A 17 -39.79 -19.71 0.19
C GLY A 17 -38.70 -20.55 -0.49
N VAL A 18 -37.57 -20.69 0.21
CA VAL A 18 -36.53 -21.66 -0.09
C VAL A 18 -36.90 -22.99 0.57
N GLN A 19 -37.10 -24.01 -0.26
CA GLN A 19 -37.25 -25.41 0.15
C GLN A 19 -35.91 -25.93 0.70
N THR A 20 -35.93 -26.44 1.92
CA THR A 20 -34.86 -27.24 2.50
C THR A 20 -35.04 -28.71 2.09
N GLY A 21 -34.13 -29.20 1.25
CA GLY A 21 -33.99 -30.63 0.92
C GLY A 21 -33.02 -31.33 1.89
N PRO A 22 -33.14 -32.66 2.08
CA PRO A 22 -32.48 -33.36 3.18
C PRO A 22 -31.01 -33.74 2.91
N PHE A 23 -30.26 -33.57 4.00
CA PHE A 23 -29.06 -34.27 4.47
C PHE A 23 -28.78 -35.64 3.82
N VAL A 24 -27.59 -35.80 3.23
CA VAL A 24 -27.01 -37.11 2.89
C VAL A 24 -25.72 -37.28 3.69
N ASP A 25 -25.76 -38.21 4.64
CA ASP A 25 -24.61 -38.77 5.34
C ASP A 25 -23.71 -39.52 4.34
N LEU A 26 -22.43 -39.14 4.27
CA LEU A 26 -21.38 -39.98 3.71
C LEU A 26 -20.35 -40.27 4.80
N GLN A 27 -20.65 -41.32 5.57
CA GLN A 27 -19.64 -42.09 6.29
C GLN A 27 -18.76 -42.84 5.27
N GLY A 28 -17.46 -42.60 5.31
CA GLY A 28 -16.49 -43.32 4.50
C GLY A 28 -15.12 -43.29 5.18
N GLY A 29 -14.94 -44.14 6.19
CA GLY A 29 -13.66 -44.31 6.86
C GLY A 29 -12.64 -45.00 5.96
N GLN A 30 -11.40 -44.53 6.00
CA GLN A 30 -10.25 -45.33 5.62
C GLN A 30 -9.15 -45.20 6.67
N ARG A 31 -9.01 -46.27 7.45
CA ARG A 31 -7.79 -46.63 8.18
C ARG A 31 -6.71 -46.96 7.16
N ILE A 32 -5.52 -46.40 7.34
CA ILE A 32 -4.29 -47.01 6.81
C ILE A 32 -3.37 -47.25 8.00
N ASP A 33 -3.06 -48.53 8.17
CA ASP A 33 -2.25 -49.11 9.22
C ASP A 33 -0.77 -48.74 9.11
N HIS A 34 -0.17 -48.75 10.29
CA HIS A 34 1.24 -48.67 10.58
C HIS A 34 2.07 -49.71 9.80
N HIS A 35 3.18 -49.26 9.21
CA HIS A 35 4.35 -50.11 9.03
C HIS A 35 5.59 -49.45 9.62
N ALA A 36 6.11 -50.11 10.65
CA ALA A 36 7.43 -49.93 11.21
C ALA A 36 8.50 -50.50 10.28
N ALA A 37 9.66 -49.84 10.23
CA ALA A 37 10.94 -50.49 9.93
C ALA A 37 12.06 -49.77 10.67
N ALA A 38 12.60 -50.46 11.67
CA ALA A 38 13.87 -50.15 12.30
C ALA A 38 15.02 -50.56 11.37
N ALA A 39 16.08 -49.75 11.32
CA ALA A 39 17.40 -50.22 10.91
C ALA A 39 18.50 -49.47 11.66
N VAL A 40 19.36 -50.28 12.26
CA VAL A 40 20.53 -49.96 13.07
C VAL A 40 21.76 -49.82 12.18
N GLY A 41 22.64 -48.87 12.49
CA GLY A 41 24.03 -48.78 12.01
C GLY A 41 24.50 -47.33 12.10
N GLY A 42 25.55 -46.92 12.80
CA GLY A 42 26.75 -47.64 13.22
C GLY A 42 27.98 -47.01 12.55
N ALA A 43 28.72 -46.20 13.31
CA ALA A 43 30.10 -45.73 13.10
C ALA A 43 30.38 -44.62 12.05
N ALA A 44 30.94 -43.49 12.48
CA ALA A 44 32.39 -43.23 12.43
C ALA A 44 32.70 -41.76 12.74
N ILE A 45 33.50 -41.56 13.78
CA ILE A 45 34.10 -40.29 14.20
C ILE A 45 35.22 -39.95 13.19
N ARG A 46 35.14 -38.78 12.56
CA ARG A 46 36.30 -38.09 11.95
C ARG A 46 36.28 -36.63 12.39
N GLN A 47 37.25 -36.28 13.23
CA GLN A 47 37.61 -34.91 13.54
C GLN A 47 38.33 -34.29 12.32
N ASN A 48 37.70 -33.32 11.68
CA ASN A 48 38.37 -32.38 10.78
C ASN A 48 38.45 -31.03 11.49
N GLN A 49 39.66 -30.66 11.93
CA GLN A 49 39.96 -29.29 12.32
C GLN A 49 40.21 -28.47 11.05
N ASP A 50 39.13 -27.95 10.47
CA ASP A 50 39.21 -26.86 9.50
C ASP A 50 39.22 -25.52 10.22
N VAL A 51 40.27 -24.73 9.96
CA VAL A 51 40.40 -23.33 10.41
C VAL A 51 39.38 -22.49 9.64
N THR A 52 38.13 -22.50 10.10
CA THR A 52 37.09 -21.63 9.55
C THR A 52 37.35 -20.20 9.99
N LYS A 53 37.67 -19.30 9.05
CA LYS A 53 37.42 -17.87 9.22
C LYS A 53 35.93 -17.73 9.56
N LYS A 54 35.62 -17.43 10.83
CA LYS A 54 34.24 -17.26 11.32
C LYS A 54 33.54 -16.24 10.44
N LYS A 55 32.72 -16.72 9.49
CA LYS A 55 31.75 -15.88 8.80
C LYS A 55 30.82 -15.36 9.89
N SER A 56 30.84 -14.06 10.14
CA SER A 56 29.92 -13.42 11.07
C SER A 56 28.49 -13.82 10.70
N SER A 57 27.71 -14.21 11.70
CA SER A 57 26.30 -14.56 11.52
C SER A 57 25.54 -13.36 10.98
N ALA A 58 24.41 -13.59 10.30
CA ALA A 58 23.57 -12.53 9.77
C ALA A 58 23.21 -11.49 10.85
N GLY A 59 22.88 -11.94 12.07
CA GLY A 59 22.63 -11.07 13.22
C GLY A 59 23.84 -10.21 13.63
N GLN A 60 25.07 -10.74 13.57
CA GLN A 60 26.27 -9.95 13.87
C GLN A 60 26.55 -8.86 12.82
N ARG A 61 26.20 -9.10 11.56
CA ARG A 61 26.33 -8.09 10.49
C ARG A 61 25.27 -6.99 10.62
N ARG A 62 24.03 -7.36 10.96
CA ARG A 62 22.93 -6.41 11.23
C ARG A 62 23.26 -5.51 12.42
N ALA A 63 23.71 -6.07 13.55
CA ALA A 63 24.14 -5.31 14.72
C ALA A 63 25.31 -4.34 14.42
N ALA A 64 26.27 -4.75 13.59
CA ALA A 64 27.37 -3.89 13.16
C ALA A 64 26.89 -2.74 12.24
N LYS A 65 25.91 -2.98 11.36
CA LYS A 65 25.31 -1.96 10.48
C LYS A 65 24.53 -0.92 11.28
N VAL A 66 23.72 -1.35 12.26
CA VAL A 66 22.97 -0.46 13.16
C VAL A 66 23.92 0.44 13.97
N LYS A 67 24.97 -0.13 14.55
CA LYS A 67 25.98 0.62 15.32
C LYS A 67 26.73 1.65 14.45
N ALA A 68 26.97 1.34 13.17
CA ALA A 68 27.57 2.28 12.22
C ALA A 68 26.63 3.44 11.85
N ARG A 69 25.32 3.18 11.70
CA ARG A 69 24.30 4.22 11.46
C ARG A 69 24.14 5.16 12.66
N GLN A 70 24.07 4.61 13.88
CA GLN A 70 24.01 5.42 15.11
C GLN A 70 25.22 6.35 15.27
N ARG A 71 26.42 5.87 14.91
CA ARG A 71 27.63 6.71 14.94
C ARG A 71 27.55 7.90 13.98
N ARG A 72 27.08 7.67 12.75
CA ARG A 72 26.89 8.73 11.74
C ARG A 72 25.81 9.73 12.13
N ALA A 73 24.73 9.27 12.76
CA ALA A 73 23.67 10.14 13.27
C ALA A 73 24.15 11.04 14.42
N GLY A 74 24.99 10.49 15.32
CA GLY A 74 25.65 11.26 16.38
C GLY A 74 26.64 12.29 15.85
N GLU A 75 27.43 11.94 14.83
CA GLU A 75 28.38 12.85 14.18
C GLU A 75 27.66 14.02 13.45
N ARG A 76 26.47 13.79 12.88
CA ARG A 76 25.65 14.85 12.25
C ARG A 76 25.04 15.83 13.27
N ARG A 77 24.63 15.35 14.45
CA ARG A 77 24.13 16.22 15.54
C ARG A 77 25.23 17.07 16.19
N ALA A 78 26.47 16.59 16.19
CA ALA A 78 27.61 17.34 16.74
C ALA A 78 28.15 18.43 15.80
N GLY A 79 27.75 18.44 14.52
CA GLY A 79 28.25 19.37 13.49
C GLY A 79 27.35 20.57 13.15
N ALA A 80 26.10 20.60 13.63
CA ALA A 80 25.14 21.66 13.31
C ALA A 80 25.31 22.87 14.26
N GLY A 81 26.44 23.56 14.14
CA GLY A 81 26.69 24.87 14.74
C GLY A 81 26.11 26.00 13.88
N ALA A 82 25.46 26.95 14.54
CA ALA A 82 24.76 28.11 13.99
C ALA A 82 25.50 28.84 12.85
N THR A 83 24.80 29.09 11.74
CA THR A 83 25.14 30.18 10.80
C THR A 83 23.89 30.93 10.33
N ALA A 84 24.11 32.22 10.10
CA ALA A 84 23.16 33.31 10.13
C ALA A 84 22.18 33.40 8.95
N ARG A 85 21.03 34.04 9.21
CA ARG A 85 20.05 34.53 8.22
C ARG A 85 20.75 35.31 7.11
N ARG A 86 20.47 34.95 5.85
CA ARG A 86 20.70 35.81 4.68
C ARG A 86 19.39 36.45 4.23
N GLU A 87 19.52 37.73 3.94
CA GLU A 87 18.52 38.67 3.46
C GLU A 87 18.14 38.37 2.00
N VAL A 88 16.85 38.41 1.69
CA VAL A 88 16.31 38.21 0.34
C VAL A 88 16.37 39.55 -0.40
N VAL A 89 17.24 39.65 -1.39
CA VAL A 89 17.29 40.77 -2.34
C VAL A 89 16.46 40.40 -3.57
N THR A 90 15.54 41.28 -3.95
CA THR A 90 14.68 41.18 -5.13
C THR A 90 15.45 41.30 -6.45
N VAL A 91 14.99 40.53 -7.43
CA VAL A 91 15.51 40.37 -8.81
C VAL A 91 15.08 41.54 -9.71
N ALA A 92 15.96 41.95 -10.64
CA ALA A 92 15.60 42.68 -11.86
C ALA A 92 16.36 42.06 -13.06
N GLY A 93 15.64 41.66 -14.12
CA GLY A 93 16.23 41.18 -15.37
C GLY A 93 15.75 39.81 -15.87
N LEU A 94 14.43 39.58 -15.93
CA LEU A 94 13.82 38.35 -16.47
C LEU A 94 13.14 38.57 -17.83
N ASP A 95 13.73 39.42 -18.68
CA ASP A 95 13.29 39.62 -20.06
C ASP A 95 14.49 39.41 -20.99
N GLU A 96 14.90 38.15 -21.20
CA GLU A 96 15.73 37.70 -22.32
C GLU A 96 15.99 36.19 -22.17
N PHE A 97 15.09 35.36 -22.70
CA PHE A 97 15.38 33.94 -22.92
C PHE A 97 14.71 33.45 -24.22
N GLU A 98 15.23 33.94 -25.35
CA GLU A 98 15.04 33.33 -26.66
C GLU A 98 16.27 32.47 -26.98
N GLY A 99 16.03 31.16 -27.20
CA GLY A 99 17.02 30.23 -27.76
C GLY A 99 17.42 29.09 -26.84
N LEU A 100 16.68 27.98 -26.87
CA LEU A 100 17.21 26.68 -26.43
C LEU A 100 17.72 25.92 -27.66
N PRO A 101 18.97 25.41 -27.65
CA PRO A 101 19.52 24.59 -28.73
C PRO A 101 18.99 23.14 -28.67
N GLU A 102 18.88 22.50 -29.85
CA GLU A 102 18.32 21.15 -30.05
C GLU A 102 19.20 19.98 -29.54
N ASP A 103 20.28 20.24 -28.80
CA ASP A 103 21.28 19.22 -28.40
C ASP A 103 21.29 18.90 -26.89
N LEU A 104 20.11 18.68 -26.27
CA LEU A 104 20.03 18.25 -24.86
C LEU A 104 19.09 17.05 -24.68
N VAL A 105 19.50 15.89 -25.16
CA VAL A 105 19.14 14.59 -24.54
C VAL A 105 20.35 13.65 -24.56
N GLU A 106 21.41 14.03 -23.85
CA GLU A 106 22.26 13.03 -23.19
C GLU A 106 21.80 12.97 -21.74
N VAL A 107 21.11 11.88 -21.38
CA VAL A 107 20.75 11.57 -20.00
C VAL A 107 22.07 11.41 -19.22
N PRO A 108 22.33 12.18 -18.15
CA PRO A 108 23.55 12.05 -17.39
C PRO A 108 23.67 10.65 -16.80
N ALA A 109 24.79 9.97 -17.03
CA ALA A 109 25.10 8.66 -16.46
C ALA A 109 25.30 8.68 -14.92
N ASP A 110 25.25 9.87 -14.32
CA ASP A 110 25.44 10.11 -12.89
C ASP A 110 24.11 10.54 -12.22
N LEU A 111 23.05 9.75 -12.42
CA LEU A 111 21.89 9.82 -11.53
C LEU A 111 22.34 9.50 -10.09
N PRO A 112 21.98 10.32 -9.09
CA PRO A 112 22.42 10.12 -7.72
C PRO A 112 21.99 8.73 -7.23
N ALA A 113 22.92 8.01 -6.62
CA ALA A 113 22.70 6.68 -6.03
C ALA A 113 21.56 6.64 -4.97
N ASP A 114 20.99 7.79 -4.60
CA ASP A 114 19.85 7.93 -3.69
C ASP A 114 18.52 7.40 -4.26
N LEU A 115 18.44 7.14 -5.58
CA LEU A 115 17.31 6.43 -6.20
C LEU A 115 17.41 4.90 -6.11
N THR A 116 18.54 4.35 -5.65
CA THR A 116 18.66 2.90 -5.36
C THR A 116 18.11 2.51 -3.99
N GLY A 117 17.59 3.47 -3.21
CA GLY A 117 16.83 3.21 -1.99
C GLY A 117 15.56 2.36 -2.24
N GLY A 118 15.00 2.40 -3.45
CA GLY A 118 13.79 1.63 -3.81
C GLY A 118 13.97 0.12 -3.94
N LEU A 119 15.20 -0.42 -3.98
CA LEU A 119 15.42 -1.87 -3.97
C LEU A 119 15.31 -2.48 -2.56
N ASP A 120 15.59 -1.70 -1.52
CA ASP A 120 15.33 -2.11 -0.13
C ASP A 120 13.81 -2.07 0.13
N GLU A 121 13.08 -1.08 -0.41
CA GLU A 121 11.61 -0.97 -0.30
C GLU A 121 10.87 -2.11 -1.01
N LEU A 122 11.31 -2.54 -2.20
CA LEU A 122 10.72 -3.68 -2.89
C LEU A 122 10.92 -4.99 -2.10
N ALA A 123 12.09 -5.17 -1.48
CA ALA A 123 12.38 -6.35 -0.66
C ALA A 123 11.55 -6.38 0.63
N GLU A 124 11.27 -5.22 1.22
CA GLU A 124 10.35 -5.06 2.35
C GLU A 124 8.91 -5.40 1.95
N ILE A 125 8.44 -4.88 0.80
CA ILE A 125 7.12 -5.22 0.25
C ILE A 125 6.98 -6.74 0.00
N GLN A 126 8.02 -7.36 -0.54
CA GLN A 126 8.05 -8.82 -0.78
C GLN A 126 8.08 -9.62 0.51
N LEU A 127 8.80 -9.15 1.54
CA LEU A 127 8.84 -9.80 2.85
C LEU A 127 7.47 -9.76 3.54
N ALA A 128 6.87 -8.57 3.63
CA ALA A 128 5.55 -8.40 4.24
C ALA A 128 4.48 -9.24 3.50
N LEU A 129 4.50 -9.27 2.16
CA LEU A 129 3.60 -10.13 1.38
C LEU A 129 3.84 -11.63 1.64
N ALA A 130 5.10 -12.05 1.83
CA ALA A 130 5.43 -13.43 2.19
C ALA A 130 4.92 -13.79 3.61
N GLU A 131 4.97 -12.85 4.54
CA GLU A 131 4.46 -13.00 5.92
C GLU A 131 2.93 -13.08 5.96
N THR A 132 2.21 -12.19 5.25
CA THR A 132 0.74 -12.27 5.12
C THR A 132 0.31 -13.63 4.56
N ARG A 133 1.08 -14.19 3.62
CA ARG A 133 0.79 -15.51 3.04
C ARG A 133 1.10 -16.66 4.01
N ALA A 134 2.21 -16.58 4.73
CA ALA A 134 2.55 -17.53 5.77
C ALA A 134 1.48 -17.58 6.86
N GLU A 135 0.93 -16.42 7.25
CA GLU A 135 -0.18 -16.31 8.20
C GLU A 135 -1.45 -16.99 7.69
N ARG A 136 -1.84 -16.72 6.43
CA ARG A 136 -3.01 -17.39 5.82
C ARG A 136 -2.83 -18.90 5.71
N GLU A 137 -1.62 -19.37 5.41
CA GLU A 137 -1.30 -20.81 5.31
C GLU A 137 -1.35 -21.51 6.66
N LEU A 138 -0.80 -20.89 7.70
CA LEU A 138 -0.59 -21.52 9.01
C LEU A 138 -1.72 -21.23 10.01
N GLY A 139 -2.52 -20.20 9.78
CA GLY A 139 -3.60 -19.76 10.65
C GLY A 139 -3.14 -19.07 11.94
N TYR A 140 -1.89 -18.60 11.98
CA TYR A 140 -1.31 -17.82 13.08
C TYR A 140 -0.19 -16.92 12.54
N HIS A 141 0.02 -15.78 13.18
CA HIS A 141 1.12 -14.84 12.92
C HIS A 141 2.24 -15.03 13.96
N LEU A 142 3.51 -14.78 13.61
CA LEU A 142 4.63 -14.82 14.55
C LEU A 142 5.29 -13.44 14.66
N ASP A 143 4.89 -12.69 15.68
CA ASP A 143 5.49 -11.40 16.03
C ASP A 143 6.88 -11.60 16.67
N GLU A 144 7.81 -10.65 16.48
CA GLU A 144 9.12 -10.63 17.13
C GLU A 144 9.00 -10.60 18.66
N ASP A 145 7.96 -9.97 19.20
CA ASP A 145 7.74 -9.87 20.64
C ASP A 145 7.09 -11.13 21.26
N ASP A 146 6.34 -11.91 20.47
CA ASP A 146 5.62 -13.10 20.93
C ASP A 146 6.35 -14.43 20.68
N VAL A 147 7.62 -14.37 20.26
CA VAL A 147 8.46 -15.56 19.97
C VAL A 147 8.48 -16.58 21.12
N VAL A 148 8.30 -16.13 22.38
CA VAL A 148 8.28 -16.97 23.59
C VAL A 148 7.04 -17.87 23.68
N GLY A 149 5.90 -17.44 23.10
CA GLY A 149 4.64 -18.18 23.13
C GLY A 149 4.57 -19.38 22.18
N PHE A 150 5.43 -19.42 21.16
CA PHE A 150 5.41 -20.47 20.14
C PHE A 150 6.38 -21.61 20.44
N SER A 151 6.02 -22.83 20.06
CA SER A 151 6.94 -23.97 20.10
C SER A 151 8.05 -23.82 19.05
N GLY A 152 9.18 -24.52 19.24
CA GLY A 152 10.26 -24.55 18.25
C GLY A 152 9.80 -25.08 16.88
N ALA A 153 8.83 -25.99 16.87
CA ALA A 153 8.25 -26.51 15.64
C ALA A 153 7.38 -25.46 14.91
N GLN A 154 6.57 -24.69 15.65
CA GLN A 154 5.75 -23.61 15.07
C GLN A 154 6.62 -22.49 14.51
N ARG A 155 7.71 -22.12 15.20
CA ARG A 155 8.69 -21.15 14.68
C ARG A 155 9.35 -21.63 13.39
N ALA A 156 9.78 -22.90 13.36
CA ALA A 156 10.38 -23.48 12.16
C ALA A 156 9.38 -23.55 11.00
N ALA A 157 8.10 -23.84 11.28
CA ALA A 157 7.04 -23.86 10.28
C ALA A 157 6.75 -22.47 9.72
N TRP A 158 6.67 -21.43 10.58
CA TRP A 158 6.52 -20.03 10.18
C TRP A 158 7.67 -19.56 9.29
N ILE A 159 8.91 -19.68 9.77
CA ILE A 159 10.11 -19.29 9.02
C ILE A 159 10.14 -20.01 7.67
N GLY A 160 9.85 -21.32 7.67
CA GLY A 160 9.83 -22.09 6.43
C GLY A 160 8.73 -21.64 5.46
N ALA A 161 7.57 -21.17 5.94
CA ALA A 161 6.49 -20.66 5.09
C ALA A 161 6.87 -19.29 4.50
N VAL A 162 7.39 -18.37 5.32
CA VAL A 162 7.89 -17.06 4.87
C VAL A 162 9.00 -17.26 3.84
N GLU A 163 10.01 -18.10 4.11
CA GLU A 163 11.09 -18.39 3.16
C GLU A 163 10.58 -18.96 1.83
N ARG A 164 9.53 -19.82 1.85
CA ARG A 164 8.92 -20.34 0.61
C ARG A 164 8.22 -19.24 -0.19
N HIS A 165 7.37 -18.44 0.44
CA HIS A 165 6.65 -17.36 -0.25
C HIS A 165 7.61 -16.26 -0.71
N LEU A 166 8.61 -15.92 0.11
CA LEU A 166 9.64 -14.97 -0.26
C LEU A 166 10.50 -15.51 -1.42
N ALA A 167 10.79 -16.80 -1.47
CA ALA A 167 11.49 -17.39 -2.61
C ALA A 167 10.68 -17.31 -3.91
N VAL A 168 9.35 -17.43 -3.84
CA VAL A 168 8.47 -17.21 -5.01
C VAL A 168 8.49 -15.73 -5.42
N LEU A 169 8.40 -14.81 -4.46
CA LEU A 169 8.39 -13.37 -4.71
C LEU A 169 9.73 -12.79 -5.19
N THR A 170 10.84 -13.37 -4.74
CA THR A 170 12.20 -12.94 -5.08
C THR A 170 12.77 -13.71 -6.26
N ALA A 171 12.13 -14.79 -6.71
CA ALA A 171 12.54 -15.47 -7.92
C ALA A 171 12.46 -14.50 -9.10
N GLU A 172 13.61 -14.17 -9.69
CA GLU A 172 13.62 -13.46 -10.96
C GLU A 172 12.94 -14.33 -12.01
N GLY A 173 11.70 -13.98 -12.36
CA GLY A 173 10.90 -14.81 -13.23
C GLY A 173 9.53 -14.21 -13.48
N PRO A 174 8.79 -14.74 -14.47
CA PRO A 174 7.42 -14.35 -14.73
C PRO A 174 6.53 -14.52 -13.49
N GLU A 175 6.73 -15.59 -12.71
CA GLU A 175 5.91 -15.91 -11.54
C GLU A 175 5.93 -14.83 -10.44
N ALA A 176 7.10 -14.27 -10.09
CA ALA A 176 7.18 -13.17 -9.12
C ALA A 176 6.53 -11.88 -9.61
N ARG A 177 6.59 -11.61 -10.92
CA ARG A 177 5.95 -10.44 -11.54
C ARG A 177 4.44 -10.61 -11.59
N ASP A 178 3.98 -11.81 -11.92
CA ASP A 178 2.57 -12.18 -11.91
C ASP A 178 2.02 -12.05 -10.49
N GLU A 179 2.80 -12.46 -9.49
CA GLU A 179 2.41 -12.35 -8.08
C GLU A 179 2.31 -10.91 -7.57
N ALA A 180 3.29 -10.06 -7.88
CA ALA A 180 3.22 -8.64 -7.55
C ALA A 180 2.04 -7.97 -8.27
N ALA A 181 1.78 -8.36 -9.52
CA ALA A 181 0.61 -7.89 -10.27
C ALA A 181 -0.71 -8.31 -9.60
N ASP A 182 -0.83 -9.55 -9.15
CA ASP A 182 -2.01 -10.05 -8.42
C ASP A 182 -2.24 -9.25 -7.12
N PHE A 183 -1.16 -8.87 -6.42
CA PHE A 183 -1.28 -8.05 -5.21
C PHE A 183 -1.74 -6.62 -5.52
N VAL A 184 -1.19 -6.00 -6.57
CA VAL A 184 -1.67 -4.69 -7.04
C VAL A 184 -3.14 -4.76 -7.45
N GLU A 185 -3.55 -5.79 -8.20
CA GLU A 185 -4.95 -6.01 -8.60
C GLU A 185 -5.87 -6.22 -7.38
N LEU A 186 -5.39 -6.91 -6.34
CA LEU A 186 -6.10 -7.06 -5.08
C LEU A 186 -6.31 -5.70 -4.41
N VAL A 187 -5.25 -4.91 -4.20
CA VAL A 187 -5.34 -3.59 -3.56
C VAL A 187 -6.23 -2.66 -4.38
N GLU A 188 -6.06 -2.63 -5.70
CA GLU A 188 -6.90 -1.86 -6.61
C GLU A 188 -8.38 -2.25 -6.48
N GLY A 189 -8.69 -3.55 -6.50
CA GLY A 189 -10.06 -4.06 -6.35
C GLY A 189 -10.70 -3.62 -5.03
N ARG A 190 -9.92 -3.53 -3.95
CA ARG A 190 -10.36 -3.05 -2.63
C ARG A 190 -10.62 -1.54 -2.65
N LEU A 191 -9.76 -0.75 -3.27
CA LEU A 191 -9.96 0.69 -3.46
C LEU A 191 -11.20 0.99 -4.32
N VAL A 192 -11.39 0.24 -5.41
CA VAL A 192 -12.58 0.33 -6.26
C VAL A 192 -13.86 0.01 -5.46
N ALA A 193 -13.81 -1.03 -4.62
CA ALA A 193 -14.92 -1.36 -3.72
C ALA A 193 -15.20 -0.24 -2.71
N ALA A 194 -14.15 0.37 -2.14
CA ALA A 194 -14.25 1.51 -1.23
C ALA A 194 -14.93 2.70 -1.89
N VAL A 195 -14.50 3.10 -3.10
CA VAL A 195 -15.13 4.19 -3.86
C VAL A 195 -16.60 3.89 -4.12
N ARG A 196 -16.93 2.67 -4.56
CA ARG A 196 -18.32 2.24 -4.80
C ARG A 196 -19.18 2.35 -3.53
N ARG A 197 -18.67 1.89 -2.39
CA ARG A 197 -19.38 1.95 -1.11
C ARG A 197 -19.53 3.38 -0.61
N THR A 198 -18.50 4.22 -0.71
CA THR A 198 -18.60 5.66 -0.38
C THR A 198 -19.68 6.35 -1.19
N LEU A 199 -19.79 6.06 -2.49
CA LEU A 199 -20.86 6.60 -3.33
C LEU A 199 -22.25 6.08 -2.96
N ALA A 200 -22.38 4.77 -2.73
CA ALA A 200 -23.66 4.13 -2.44
C ALA A 200 -24.20 4.51 -1.05
N ASP A 201 -23.34 4.50 -0.03
CA ASP A 201 -23.70 4.74 1.36
C ASP A 201 -23.66 6.24 1.70
N SER A 202 -23.09 7.08 0.83
CA SER A 202 -22.86 8.51 1.08
C SER A 202 -22.14 8.75 2.42
N SER A 203 -21.15 7.92 2.73
CA SER A 203 -20.48 7.89 4.02
C SER A 203 -18.96 7.89 3.88
N PRO A 204 -18.23 8.71 4.67
CA PRO A 204 -16.77 8.70 4.69
C PRO A 204 -16.20 7.40 5.28
N GLU A 205 -16.96 6.71 6.14
CA GLU A 205 -16.50 5.52 6.88
C GLU A 205 -16.17 4.34 5.96
N ALA A 206 -16.83 4.24 4.80
CA ALA A 206 -16.53 3.19 3.83
C ALA A 206 -15.08 3.25 3.33
N ALA A 207 -14.52 4.46 3.15
CA ALA A 207 -13.13 4.62 2.75
C ALA A 207 -12.18 4.21 3.87
N ARG A 208 -12.45 4.67 5.10
CA ARG A 208 -11.66 4.37 6.29
C ARG A 208 -11.61 2.88 6.55
N SER A 209 -12.78 2.23 6.65
CA SER A 209 -12.86 0.79 6.92
C SER A 209 -12.11 -0.07 5.89
N GLU A 210 -12.13 0.32 4.60
CA GLU A 210 -11.42 -0.45 3.58
C GLU A 210 -9.90 -0.23 3.62
N LEU A 211 -9.46 0.98 3.96
CA LEU A 211 -8.05 1.30 4.16
C LEU A 211 -7.50 0.71 5.47
N ASP A 212 -8.30 0.66 6.53
CA ASP A 212 -7.96 -0.04 7.78
C ASP A 212 -7.73 -1.53 7.53
N LEU A 213 -8.51 -2.14 6.63
CA LEU A 213 -8.31 -3.53 6.23
C LEU A 213 -7.06 -3.73 5.34
N ILE A 214 -6.66 -2.71 4.57
CA ILE A 214 -5.40 -2.74 3.81
C ILE A 214 -4.22 -2.59 4.78
N ALA A 215 -4.25 -1.58 5.66
CA ALA A 215 -3.23 -1.36 6.68
C ALA A 215 -3.12 -2.54 7.66
N GLY A 216 -4.24 -3.14 8.05
CA GLY A 216 -4.25 -4.33 8.90
C GLY A 216 -3.67 -5.58 8.22
N ALA A 217 -3.67 -5.63 6.88
CA ALA A 217 -3.00 -6.70 6.14
C ALA A 217 -1.48 -6.53 6.08
N ASP A 218 -0.98 -5.31 6.35
CA ASP A 218 0.44 -4.97 6.32
C ASP A 218 1.19 -5.36 7.61
N GLY A 219 0.50 -5.93 8.62
CA GLY A 219 1.11 -6.35 9.89
C GLY A 219 1.20 -5.19 10.88
N GLY A 220 0.28 -5.15 11.85
CA GLY A 220 -0.07 -3.94 12.60
C GLY A 220 0.94 -3.38 13.61
N ASP A 221 2.12 -3.96 13.81
CA ASP A 221 2.96 -3.65 15.00
C ASP A 221 4.42 -3.29 14.71
N SER A 222 4.89 -3.30 13.45
CA SER A 222 6.27 -2.90 13.14
C SER A 222 6.37 -1.39 12.86
N GLU A 223 6.74 -0.61 13.88
CA GLU A 223 6.99 0.85 13.75
C GLU A 223 8.08 1.22 12.72
N ASP A 224 8.86 0.24 12.23
CA ASP A 224 10.02 0.43 11.35
C ASP A 224 9.85 -0.14 9.93
N GLU A 225 8.74 -0.81 9.59
CA GLU A 225 8.53 -1.42 8.27
C GLU A 225 7.50 -0.66 7.41
N THR A 226 7.89 -0.45 6.15
CA THR A 226 7.11 0.28 5.17
C THR A 226 5.86 -0.55 4.80
N ALA A 227 4.68 -0.18 5.33
CA ALA A 227 3.41 -0.86 5.09
C ALA A 227 3.12 -0.95 3.58
N PRO A 228 3.26 -2.14 2.95
CA PRO A 228 3.31 -2.26 1.50
C PRO A 228 1.96 -2.01 0.82
N GLY A 229 0.88 -2.53 1.40
CA GLY A 229 -0.48 -2.33 0.92
C GLY A 229 -0.88 -0.86 0.96
N VAL A 230 -0.53 -0.15 2.04
CA VAL A 230 -0.74 1.30 2.18
C VAL A 230 0.02 2.09 1.11
N SER A 231 1.28 1.72 0.86
CA SER A 231 2.12 2.38 -0.15
C SER A 231 1.64 2.11 -1.59
N ILE A 232 1.18 0.90 -1.88
CA ILE A 232 0.56 0.55 -3.17
C ILE A 232 -0.78 1.27 -3.33
N ALA A 233 -1.60 1.33 -2.27
CA ALA A 233 -2.86 2.04 -2.29
C ALA A 233 -2.66 3.54 -2.59
N PHE A 234 -1.65 4.15 -1.95
CA PHE A 234 -1.24 5.52 -2.22
C PHE A 234 -0.85 5.72 -3.70
N ALA A 235 0.00 4.85 -4.24
CA ALA A 235 0.46 4.93 -5.62
C ALA A 235 -0.70 4.80 -6.64
N ILE A 236 -1.63 3.86 -6.40
CA ILE A 236 -2.83 3.68 -7.23
C ILE A 236 -3.71 4.94 -7.19
N LEU A 237 -4.02 5.46 -6.00
CA LEU A 237 -4.84 6.66 -5.85
C LEU A 237 -4.20 7.88 -6.54
N LEU A 238 -2.89 8.08 -6.36
CA LEU A 238 -2.18 9.15 -7.07
C LEU A 238 -2.23 8.96 -8.58
N SER A 239 -2.07 7.73 -9.09
CA SER A 239 -2.15 7.46 -10.52
C SER A 239 -3.52 7.82 -11.10
N TRP A 240 -4.60 7.51 -10.38
CA TRP A 240 -5.97 7.86 -10.78
C TRP A 240 -6.20 9.37 -10.80
N LEU A 241 -5.67 10.08 -9.81
CA LEU A 241 -5.82 11.54 -9.66
C LEU A 241 -4.93 12.32 -10.64
N ALA A 242 -3.77 11.76 -11.02
CA ALA A 242 -2.81 12.38 -11.92
C ALA A 242 -3.12 12.16 -13.41
N ASP A 243 -4.02 11.23 -13.77
CA ASP A 243 -4.37 10.88 -15.16
C ASP A 243 -5.26 11.93 -15.87
N GLN A 244 -4.88 13.20 -15.74
CA GLN A 244 -5.58 14.34 -16.36
C GLN A 244 -5.39 14.43 -17.86
N GLU A 245 -4.34 13.81 -18.41
CA GLU A 245 -4.12 13.79 -19.86
C GLU A 245 -5.23 13.05 -20.60
N ARG A 246 -5.72 11.93 -20.04
CA ARG A 246 -6.87 11.19 -20.60
C ARG A 246 -8.18 11.86 -20.26
N ARG A 247 -8.27 12.46 -19.07
CA ARG A 247 -9.49 13.00 -18.50
C ARG A 247 -9.23 14.44 -18.05
N PRO A 248 -9.12 15.38 -19.02
CA PRO A 248 -8.87 16.77 -18.69
C PRO A 248 -10.01 17.28 -17.83
N LEU A 249 -9.66 17.73 -16.62
CA LEU A 249 -10.62 18.29 -15.71
C LEU A 249 -10.89 19.75 -16.08
N PRO A 250 -12.16 20.19 -16.11
CA PRO A 250 -12.47 21.58 -16.39
C PRO A 250 -12.03 22.49 -15.23
N ASP A 251 -11.90 23.78 -15.52
CA ASP A 251 -11.67 24.79 -14.49
C ASP A 251 -12.72 24.69 -13.36
N GLY A 252 -12.25 24.91 -12.13
CA GLY A 252 -13.08 24.77 -10.92
C GLY A 252 -13.43 23.32 -10.57
N ALA A 253 -12.73 22.32 -11.11
CA ALA A 253 -12.98 20.93 -10.74
C ALA A 253 -12.72 20.64 -9.26
N ALA A 254 -11.64 21.20 -8.71
CA ALA A 254 -11.33 21.12 -7.29
C ALA A 254 -12.49 21.61 -6.41
N ASP A 255 -13.04 22.78 -6.73
CA ASP A 255 -14.16 23.37 -5.98
C ASP A 255 -15.44 22.52 -6.09
N ARG A 256 -15.74 22.00 -7.29
CA ARG A 256 -16.90 21.13 -7.50
C ARG A 256 -16.80 19.80 -6.75
N VAL A 257 -15.63 19.15 -6.82
CA VAL A 257 -15.37 17.89 -6.09
C VAL A 257 -15.47 18.13 -4.59
N ARG A 258 -14.82 19.18 -4.09
CA ARG A 258 -14.91 19.54 -2.66
C ARG A 258 -16.34 19.88 -2.23
N GLY A 259 -17.10 20.58 -3.06
CA GLY A 259 -18.51 20.86 -2.84
C GLY A 259 -19.34 19.58 -2.71
N TRP A 260 -19.14 18.61 -3.60
CA TRP A 260 -19.78 17.31 -3.49
C TRP A 260 -19.41 16.58 -2.19
N ILE A 261 -18.13 16.58 -1.80
CA ILE A 261 -17.67 15.98 -0.53
C ILE A 261 -18.36 16.66 0.65
N GLN A 262 -18.45 18.00 0.64
CA GLN A 262 -19.13 18.77 1.69
C GLN A 262 -20.61 18.40 1.80
N ASP A 263 -21.31 18.35 0.68
CA ASP A 263 -22.76 18.12 0.63
C ASP A 263 -23.11 16.66 0.96
N THR A 264 -22.24 15.71 0.61
CA THR A 264 -22.52 14.27 0.72
C THR A 264 -21.88 13.64 1.96
N LEU A 265 -20.61 13.92 2.23
CA LEU A 265 -19.83 13.29 3.30
C LEU A 265 -19.69 14.19 4.55
N GLY A 266 -19.96 15.48 4.40
CA GLY A 266 -19.98 16.46 5.49
C GLY A 266 -18.71 17.30 5.61
N ALA A 267 -18.73 18.20 6.60
CA ALA A 267 -17.73 19.26 6.74
C ALA A 267 -16.31 18.78 7.08
N GLY A 268 -16.18 17.70 7.85
CA GLY A 268 -14.88 17.12 8.22
C GLY A 268 -14.12 16.62 6.98
N PRO A 269 -14.68 15.65 6.23
CA PRO A 269 -14.10 15.17 4.97
C PRO A 269 -13.79 16.28 3.96
N ALA A 270 -14.64 17.31 3.86
CA ALA A 270 -14.41 18.43 2.94
C ALA A 270 -13.30 19.39 3.39
N ALA A 271 -13.09 19.54 4.70
CA ALA A 271 -11.95 20.28 5.24
C ALA A 271 -10.64 19.53 4.96
N ALA A 272 -10.60 18.22 5.24
CA ALA A 272 -9.46 17.36 4.94
C ALA A 272 -9.13 17.36 3.44
N ALA A 273 -10.15 17.19 2.59
CA ALA A 273 -10.00 17.28 1.13
C ALA A 273 -9.43 18.64 0.71
N GLY A 274 -9.86 19.74 1.34
CA GLY A 274 -9.31 21.07 1.08
C GLY A 274 -7.79 21.19 1.27
N THR A 275 -7.20 20.41 2.19
CA THR A 275 -5.76 20.38 2.44
C THR A 275 -4.97 19.74 1.30
N VAL A 276 -5.57 18.77 0.59
CA VAL A 276 -4.88 17.99 -0.48
C VAL A 276 -5.54 18.13 -1.86
N ILE A 277 -6.57 18.95 -2.02
CA ILE A 277 -7.31 19.11 -3.30
C ILE A 277 -6.41 19.63 -4.44
N GLY A 278 -5.27 20.24 -4.11
CA GLY A 278 -4.22 20.63 -5.06
C GLY A 278 -3.66 19.46 -5.86
N VAL A 279 -3.90 18.20 -5.44
CA VAL A 279 -3.60 16.99 -6.22
C VAL A 279 -4.32 16.97 -7.59
N LEU A 280 -5.42 17.71 -7.74
CA LEU A 280 -6.14 17.89 -9.01
C LEU A 280 -5.64 19.08 -9.83
N GLY A 281 -4.61 19.78 -9.38
CA GLY A 281 -4.10 21.01 -9.98
C GLY A 281 -2.91 20.80 -10.91
N THR A 282 -2.11 21.85 -11.09
CA THR A 282 -0.83 21.83 -11.81
C THR A 282 0.21 20.95 -11.12
N ASP A 283 1.32 20.64 -11.79
CA ASP A 283 2.43 19.89 -11.17
C ASP A 283 2.95 20.52 -9.86
N GLU A 284 3.00 21.84 -9.81
CA GLU A 284 3.42 22.57 -8.60
C GLU A 284 2.41 22.35 -7.46
N GLN A 285 1.11 22.47 -7.75
CA GLN A 285 0.04 22.23 -6.78
C GLN A 285 0.01 20.77 -6.33
N ARG A 286 0.24 19.81 -7.23
CA ARG A 286 0.34 18.38 -6.91
C ARG A 286 1.48 18.10 -5.94
N ARG A 287 2.67 18.64 -6.20
CA ARG A 287 3.83 18.48 -5.30
C ARG A 287 3.56 19.10 -3.93
N ALA A 288 2.90 20.27 -3.89
CA ALA A 288 2.55 20.93 -2.63
C ALA A 288 1.46 20.20 -1.82
N ALA A 289 0.61 19.41 -2.50
CA ALA A 289 -0.44 18.60 -1.88
C ALA A 289 0.08 17.30 -1.24
N ILE A 290 1.37 16.95 -1.43
CA ILE A 290 2.03 15.76 -0.89
C ILE A 290 3.12 16.19 0.11
N GLY A 291 3.39 15.38 1.14
CA GLY A 291 4.37 15.68 2.18
C GLY A 291 3.71 16.28 3.42
N ARG A 292 3.88 17.59 3.65
CA ARG A 292 3.32 18.26 4.84
C ARG A 292 1.80 18.02 5.02
N PRO A 293 0.96 18.09 3.98
CA PRO A 293 -0.45 17.73 4.12
C PRO A 293 -0.70 16.28 4.59
N ALA A 294 0.15 15.34 4.20
CA ALA A 294 0.06 13.95 4.66
C ALA A 294 0.37 13.87 6.16
N ASP A 295 1.41 14.56 6.63
CA ASP A 295 1.74 14.64 8.06
C ASP A 295 0.62 15.30 8.87
N GLU A 296 -0.01 16.35 8.34
CA GLU A 296 -1.10 17.08 9.01
C GLU A 296 -2.39 16.26 9.10
N LEU A 297 -2.68 15.44 8.09
CA LEU A 297 -3.87 14.59 8.04
C LEU A 297 -3.69 13.24 8.75
N GLY A 298 -2.46 12.74 8.86
CA GLY A 298 -2.15 11.46 9.48
C GLY A 298 -2.94 10.31 8.83
N GLU A 299 -3.67 9.56 9.65
CA GLU A 299 -4.50 8.41 9.22
C GLU A 299 -5.60 8.80 8.22
N ASP A 300 -6.07 10.05 8.25
CA ASP A 300 -7.10 10.53 7.31
C ASP A 300 -6.52 10.91 5.94
N PHE A 301 -5.20 10.85 5.71
CA PHE A 301 -4.59 11.22 4.42
C PHE A 301 -5.07 10.34 3.26
N LEU A 302 -4.94 9.01 3.36
CA LEU A 302 -5.40 8.09 2.30
C LEU A 302 -6.93 8.09 2.15
N PRO A 303 -7.74 8.05 3.24
CA PRO A 303 -9.18 8.22 3.13
C PRO A 303 -9.56 9.49 2.37
N THR A 304 -8.83 10.58 2.58
CA THR A 304 -9.07 11.85 1.89
C THR A 304 -8.82 11.76 0.38
N LEU A 305 -7.72 11.13 -0.05
CA LEU A 305 -7.47 10.88 -1.48
C LEU A 305 -8.58 10.02 -2.11
N LEU A 306 -9.09 9.05 -1.35
CA LEU A 306 -10.20 8.19 -1.80
C LEU A 306 -11.52 8.95 -1.89
N TRP A 307 -11.83 9.87 -0.96
CA TRP A 307 -12.99 10.75 -1.05
C TRP A 307 -12.91 11.70 -2.24
N ILE A 308 -11.73 12.25 -2.56
CA ILE A 308 -11.51 13.06 -3.76
C ILE A 308 -11.76 12.22 -5.02
N THR A 309 -11.25 10.99 -5.05
CA THR A 309 -11.50 10.03 -6.14
C THR A 309 -12.99 9.75 -6.31
N ALA A 310 -13.70 9.47 -5.21
CA ALA A 310 -15.16 9.27 -5.24
C ALA A 310 -15.90 10.51 -5.74
N GLY A 311 -15.49 11.70 -5.29
CA GLY A 311 -16.08 12.96 -5.77
C GLY A 311 -15.84 13.22 -7.25
N LEU A 312 -14.68 12.85 -7.80
CA LEU A 312 -14.45 12.89 -9.25
C LEU A 312 -15.38 11.94 -10.00
N VAL A 313 -15.52 10.70 -9.52
CA VAL A 313 -16.42 9.71 -10.12
C VAL A 313 -17.87 10.20 -10.04
N ALA A 314 -18.30 10.79 -8.92
CA ALA A 314 -19.64 11.34 -8.79
C ALA A 314 -19.90 12.50 -9.75
N VAL A 315 -18.98 13.48 -9.80
CA VAL A 315 -19.18 14.75 -10.54
C VAL A 315 -18.94 14.59 -12.04
N TYR A 316 -17.94 13.81 -12.45
CA TYR A 316 -17.52 13.68 -13.85
C TYR A 316 -17.78 12.29 -14.43
N GLY A 317 -17.65 11.25 -13.61
CA GLY A 317 -18.04 9.88 -13.97
C GLY A 317 -19.54 9.61 -13.85
N HIS A 318 -20.34 10.56 -13.33
CA HIS A 318 -21.78 10.39 -13.08
C HIS A 318 -22.11 9.18 -12.18
N GLY A 319 -21.19 8.84 -11.27
CA GLY A 319 -21.27 7.67 -10.41
C GLY A 319 -20.81 6.36 -11.06
N ASP A 320 -20.40 6.37 -12.33
CA ASP A 320 -19.86 5.20 -13.00
C ASP A 320 -18.41 4.93 -12.59
N ILE A 321 -18.22 3.84 -11.85
CA ILE A 321 -16.89 3.36 -11.41
C ILE A 321 -16.00 3.02 -12.60
N GLY A 322 -16.56 2.63 -13.76
CA GLY A 322 -15.80 2.39 -14.99
C GLY A 322 -15.12 3.65 -15.53
N TRP A 323 -15.39 4.82 -14.95
CA TRP A 323 -14.65 6.05 -15.23
C TRP A 323 -13.20 6.01 -14.70
N LEU A 324 -12.90 5.20 -13.67
CA LEU A 324 -11.53 5.02 -13.16
C LEU A 324 -10.71 4.14 -14.12
N PRO A 325 -9.42 4.46 -14.35
CA PRO A 325 -8.59 3.68 -15.24
C PRO A 325 -8.23 2.38 -14.52
N SER A 326 -8.21 1.28 -15.26
CA SER A 326 -7.76 0.00 -14.71
C SER A 326 -6.23 -0.03 -14.54
N ALA A 327 -5.72 -0.81 -13.59
CA ALA A 327 -4.28 -1.03 -13.47
C ALA A 327 -3.69 -1.67 -14.73
N GLU A 328 -4.46 -2.46 -15.48
CA GLU A 328 -4.01 -3.03 -16.75
C GLU A 328 -3.77 -1.92 -17.81
N GLU A 329 -4.69 -0.97 -17.93
CA GLU A 329 -4.54 0.19 -18.82
C GLU A 329 -3.43 1.14 -18.38
N THR A 330 -3.11 1.15 -17.09
CA THR A 330 -2.01 1.91 -16.51
C THR A 330 -0.67 1.22 -16.79
N ARG A 331 -0.59 -0.11 -16.67
CA ARG A 331 0.61 -0.93 -16.94
C ARG A 331 1.04 -0.97 -18.41
N ARG A 332 0.13 -0.76 -19.35
CA ARG A 332 0.46 -0.71 -20.79
C ARG A 332 1.21 0.57 -21.21
N ARG A 333 1.47 1.49 -20.28
CA ARG A 333 2.22 2.73 -20.49
C ARG A 333 3.66 2.58 -20.00
#